data_AF-A0A077K2L1-F1
#
_entry.id   AF-A0A077K2L1-F1
#
_cell.length_a   1.000
_cell.length_b   1.000
_cell.length_c   1.000
_cell.angle_alpha   90.00
_cell.angle_beta   90.00
_cell.angle_gamma   90.00
#
_symmetry.space_group_name_H-M   'P 1'
#
loop_
_entity.id
_entity.type
_entity.pdbx_description
1 polymer ?
#
loop_
_entity_poly.entity_id
_entity_poly.type
_entity_poly.pdbx_seq_one_letter_code
_entity_poly.pdbx_strand_id
1 'polypeptide(L)'
;MYKIIILIAISFALLILGYYYSMIKQGRFSLKRTIIGKCAIKIAPKKNTKEYLKDIKLLQKSLLNIDLISFYSLKIVTIIVVSMFAILIFSTNTILSQEKIYNNVIYPEYAKTSIYNNPIVRKENIKLVTKYIKNIDDKNSADAKIQVILIKQGGISPQDAPKISAVVINDLAKIKHLYSLKRLLLYLIIVISSFFIPDIILFTIANIRKEEIKKEELYLINLLAVIGSNLNITAQGLMTILTNNAKYLKPLLEKFQMAYYMNRDEAYNLFMLDKDKQAINKIITLLRQIEDSNKELALNNIKKIQ
;
A
#
# COMPACT_ATOMS: atom_id res chain seq x y z
N MET A 1 -27.62 -7.99 -8.50
CA MET A 1 -26.34 -8.66 -8.83
C MET A 1 -25.09 -7.81 -8.52
N TYR A 2 -24.96 -6.56 -8.95
CA TYR A 2 -23.72 -5.78 -8.72
C TYR A 2 -23.40 -5.46 -7.26
N LYS A 3 -24.40 -5.13 -6.44
CA LYS A 3 -24.23 -4.99 -4.98
C LYS A 3 -23.68 -6.29 -4.36
N ILE A 4 -24.11 -7.44 -4.87
CA ILE A 4 -23.67 -8.77 -4.42
C ILE A 4 -22.23 -9.04 -4.87
N ILE A 5 -21.84 -8.70 -6.11
CA ILE A 5 -20.46 -8.85 -6.59
C ILE A 5 -19.49 -7.95 -5.82
N ILE A 6 -19.88 -6.70 -5.54
CA ILE A 6 -19.11 -5.77 -4.72
C ILE A 6 -18.99 -6.28 -3.28
N LEU A 7 -20.10 -6.76 -2.69
CA LEU A 7 -20.07 -7.40 -1.37
C LEU A 7 -19.17 -8.62 -1.35
N ILE A 8 -19.25 -9.50 -2.35
CA ILE A 8 -18.39 -10.68 -2.46
C ILE A 8 -16.93 -10.25 -2.57
N ALA A 9 -16.59 -9.27 -3.39
CA ALA A 9 -15.21 -8.80 -3.53
C ALA A 9 -14.66 -8.16 -2.25
N ILE A 10 -15.47 -7.37 -1.54
CA ILE A 10 -15.12 -6.79 -0.24
C ILE A 10 -14.98 -7.90 0.82
N SER A 11 -15.92 -8.84 0.87
CA SER A 11 -15.85 -10.01 1.75
C SER A 11 -14.64 -10.89 1.45
N PHE A 12 -14.26 -11.06 0.17
CA PHE A 12 -13.08 -11.82 -0.22
C PHE A 12 -11.80 -11.07 0.15
N ALA A 13 -11.74 -9.75 -0.03
CA ALA A 13 -10.63 -8.92 0.41
C ALA A 13 -10.47 -8.95 1.94
N LEU A 14 -11.58 -8.86 2.68
CA LEU A 14 -11.60 -8.97 4.14
C LEU A 14 -11.25 -10.39 4.62
N LEU A 15 -11.65 -11.43 3.90
CA LEU A 15 -11.25 -12.82 4.17
C LEU A 15 -9.76 -13.04 3.92
N ILE A 16 -9.21 -12.48 2.83
CA ILE A 16 -7.77 -12.54 2.54
C ILE A 16 -7.00 -11.78 3.62
N LEU A 17 -7.40 -10.54 3.93
CA LEU A 17 -6.76 -9.72 4.97
C LEU A 17 -6.90 -10.37 6.36
N GLY A 18 -8.07 -10.90 6.69
CA GLY A 18 -8.35 -11.59 7.94
C GLY A 18 -7.61 -12.92 8.07
N TYR A 19 -7.49 -13.69 6.99
CA TYR A 19 -6.70 -14.91 6.93
C TYR A 19 -5.22 -14.61 7.14
N TYR A 20 -4.66 -13.63 6.41
CA TYR A 20 -3.26 -13.23 6.58
C TYR A 20 -3.01 -12.66 7.99
N TYR A 21 -3.90 -11.82 8.51
CA TYR A 21 -3.79 -11.26 9.87
C TYR A 21 -3.86 -12.33 10.97
N SER A 22 -4.83 -13.25 10.88
CA SER A 22 -4.98 -14.36 11.82
C SER A 22 -3.80 -15.33 11.76
N MET A 23 -3.28 -15.61 10.56
CA MET A 23 -2.14 -16.50 10.37
C MET A 23 -0.81 -15.90 10.83
N ILE A 24 -0.62 -14.58 10.66
CA ILE A 24 0.53 -13.85 11.22
C ILE A 24 0.50 -13.90 12.76
N LYS A 25 -0.68 -13.75 13.37
CA LYS A 25 -0.84 -13.81 14.84
C LYS A 25 -0.54 -15.20 15.43
N GLN A 26 -0.73 -16.28 14.66
CA GLN A 26 -0.58 -17.66 15.13
C GLN A 26 0.82 -18.26 14.91
N GLY A 27 1.74 -17.59 14.20
CA GLY A 27 3.12 -18.07 14.00
C GLY A 27 3.27 -19.37 13.18
N ARG A 28 2.17 -19.98 12.71
CA ARG A 28 2.12 -21.28 12.01
C ARG A 28 2.30 -21.18 10.49
N PHE A 29 2.40 -19.97 9.94
CA PHE A 29 2.38 -19.74 8.50
C PHE A 29 3.67 -19.11 8.01
N SER A 30 4.47 -19.87 7.25
CA SER A 30 5.60 -19.31 6.52
C SER A 30 5.07 -18.70 5.23
N LEU A 31 4.89 -17.38 5.21
CA LEU A 31 4.46 -16.61 4.03
C LEU A 31 5.27 -17.00 2.78
N LYS A 32 6.55 -17.34 2.97
CA LYS A 32 7.50 -17.87 1.96
C LYS A 32 7.03 -19.10 1.19
N ARG A 33 6.14 -19.93 1.78
CA ARG A 33 5.63 -21.16 1.15
C ARG A 33 4.41 -20.93 0.25
N THR A 34 3.75 -19.78 0.35
CA THR A 34 2.60 -19.42 -0.49
C THR A 34 3.01 -19.03 -1.92
N ILE A 35 2.04 -18.99 -2.84
CA ILE A 35 2.26 -18.45 -4.20
C ILE A 35 2.77 -17.01 -4.11
N ILE A 36 2.16 -16.18 -3.26
CA ILE A 36 2.58 -14.79 -3.04
C ILE A 36 4.03 -14.73 -2.53
N GLY A 37 4.38 -15.57 -1.55
CA GLY A 37 5.75 -15.65 -1.03
C GLY A 37 6.77 -16.13 -2.07
N LYS A 38 6.41 -17.12 -2.90
CA LYS A 38 7.25 -17.59 -4.01
C LYS A 38 7.47 -16.48 -5.05
N CYS A 39 6.45 -15.70 -5.37
CA CYS A 39 6.57 -14.51 -6.21
C CYS A 39 7.44 -13.44 -5.55
N ALA A 40 7.26 -13.18 -4.25
CA ALA A 40 8.07 -12.23 -3.50
C ALA A 40 9.55 -12.61 -3.50
N ILE A 41 9.89 -13.90 -3.34
CA ILE A 41 11.28 -14.38 -3.43
C ILE A 41 11.91 -14.10 -4.80
N LYS A 42 11.13 -14.20 -5.88
CA LYS A 42 11.61 -13.95 -7.24
C LYS A 42 11.81 -12.46 -7.55
N ILE A 43 10.95 -11.60 -7.00
CA ILE A 43 10.94 -10.15 -7.27
C ILE A 43 11.85 -9.39 -6.29
N ALA A 44 12.04 -9.92 -5.08
CA ALA A 44 12.88 -9.28 -4.07
C ALA A 44 14.32 -9.10 -4.58
N PRO A 45 14.98 -7.97 -4.24
CA PRO A 45 16.30 -7.65 -4.71
C PRO A 45 17.31 -8.66 -4.15
N LYS A 46 18.29 -9.03 -4.97
CA LYS A 46 19.36 -9.93 -4.55
C LYS A 46 20.16 -9.31 -3.41
N LYS A 47 20.68 -10.16 -2.51
CA LYS A 47 21.54 -9.73 -1.40
C LYS A 47 22.66 -8.83 -1.91
N ASN A 48 23.02 -7.82 -1.12
CA ASN A 48 24.09 -6.86 -1.38
C ASN A 48 23.89 -5.92 -2.58
N THR A 49 22.74 -5.93 -3.24
CA THR A 49 22.39 -4.88 -4.21
C THR A 49 22.07 -3.57 -3.49
N LYS A 50 22.23 -2.43 -4.18
CA LYS A 50 21.92 -1.10 -3.64
C LYS A 50 20.48 -1.01 -3.11
N GLU A 51 19.53 -1.61 -3.83
CA GLU A 51 18.11 -1.64 -3.46
C GLU A 51 17.88 -2.52 -2.23
N TYR A 52 18.48 -3.71 -2.18
CA TYR A 52 18.43 -4.58 -1.00
C TYR A 52 18.93 -3.87 0.26
N LEU A 53 20.07 -3.18 0.18
CA LEU A 53 20.64 -2.46 1.32
C LEU A 53 19.75 -1.29 1.76
N LYS A 54 19.14 -0.59 0.81
CA LYS A 54 18.18 0.49 1.10
C LYS A 54 16.98 -0.04 1.87
N ASP A 55 16.36 -1.11 1.40
CA ASP A 55 15.13 -1.66 1.96
C ASP A 55 15.36 -2.29 3.34
N ILE A 56 16.46 -3.03 3.51
CA ILE A 56 16.83 -3.55 4.82
C ILE A 56 17.11 -2.43 5.81
N LYS A 57 17.83 -1.38 5.41
CA LYS A 57 18.09 -0.24 6.29
C LYS A 57 16.80 0.45 6.72
N LEU A 58 15.80 0.52 5.82
CA LEU A 58 14.50 1.10 6.13
C LEU A 58 13.70 0.20 7.10
N LEU A 59 13.67 -1.11 6.86
CA LEU A 59 13.05 -2.09 7.75
C LEU A 59 13.68 -2.05 9.15
N GLN A 60 15.00 -2.02 9.25
CA GLN A 60 15.72 -1.90 10.51
C GLN A 60 15.34 -0.62 11.26
N LYS A 61 15.29 0.53 10.58
CA LYS A 61 14.88 1.80 11.18
C LYS A 61 13.43 1.82 11.65
N SER A 62 12.55 1.06 10.99
CA SER A 62 11.15 0.94 11.40
C SER A 62 10.94 0.12 12.68
N LEU A 63 11.95 -0.65 13.10
CA LEU A 63 11.87 -1.60 14.22
C LEU A 63 10.71 -2.60 14.09
N LEU A 64 10.18 -2.80 12.87
CA LEU A 64 9.17 -3.80 12.60
C LEU A 64 9.85 -5.16 12.50
N ASN A 65 9.27 -6.17 13.15
CA ASN A 65 9.72 -7.55 13.05
C ASN A 65 9.21 -8.19 11.75
N ILE A 66 9.66 -7.66 10.61
CA ILE A 66 9.25 -8.08 9.27
C ILE A 66 10.51 -8.28 8.43
N ASP A 67 10.64 -9.46 7.81
CA ASP A 67 11.75 -9.73 6.90
C ASP A 67 11.46 -9.19 5.48
N LEU A 68 12.52 -9.04 4.67
CA LEU A 68 12.43 -8.46 3.33
C LEU A 68 11.42 -9.20 2.43
N ILE A 69 11.36 -10.53 2.53
CA ILE A 69 10.43 -11.33 1.73
C ILE A 69 8.98 -11.08 2.13
N SER A 70 8.70 -10.96 3.42
CA SER A 70 7.38 -10.59 3.91
C SER A 70 7.01 -9.16 3.47
N PHE A 71 7.96 -8.23 3.46
CA PHE A 71 7.75 -6.89 2.92
C PHE A 71 7.39 -6.88 1.43
N TYR A 72 8.12 -7.61 0.59
CA TYR A 72 7.78 -7.75 -0.84
C TYR A 72 6.45 -8.50 -1.06
N SER A 73 6.11 -9.43 -0.18
CA SER A 73 4.79 -10.08 -0.21
C SER A 73 3.66 -9.09 0.05
N LEU A 74 3.85 -8.13 0.99
CA LEU A 74 2.90 -7.05 1.23
C LEU A 74 2.74 -6.14 0.00
N LYS A 75 3.83 -5.85 -0.74
CA LYS A 75 3.75 -5.11 -2.01
C LYS A 75 2.89 -5.83 -3.04
N ILE A 76 3.07 -7.14 -3.19
CA ILE A 76 2.26 -7.96 -4.12
C ILE A 76 0.79 -7.98 -3.69
N VAL A 77 0.50 -8.18 -2.40
CA VAL A 77 -0.88 -8.14 -1.87
C VAL A 77 -1.53 -6.78 -2.14
N THR A 78 -0.78 -5.70 -1.96
CA THR A 78 -1.27 -4.33 -2.21
C THR A 78 -1.67 -4.16 -3.67
N ILE A 79 -0.84 -4.60 -4.63
CA ILE A 79 -1.19 -4.59 -6.06
C ILE A 79 -2.47 -5.39 -6.31
N ILE A 80 -2.60 -6.60 -5.76
CA ILE A 80 -3.77 -7.46 -6.00
C ILE A 80 -5.04 -6.76 -5.51
N VAL A 81 -5.02 -6.24 -4.29
CA VAL A 81 -6.16 -5.53 -3.69
C VAL A 81 -6.52 -4.29 -4.51
N VAL A 82 -5.54 -3.46 -4.88
CA VAL A 82 -5.78 -2.26 -5.69
C VAL A 82 -6.29 -2.63 -7.09
N SER A 83 -5.80 -3.72 -7.69
CA SER A 83 -6.30 -4.24 -8.97
C SER A 83 -7.77 -4.62 -8.88
N MET A 84 -8.18 -5.30 -7.82
CA MET A 84 -9.59 -5.64 -7.60
C MET A 84 -10.45 -4.39 -7.51
N PHE A 85 -10.03 -3.38 -6.73
CA PHE A 85 -10.75 -2.11 -6.64
C PHE A 85 -10.78 -1.35 -7.97
N ALA A 86 -9.67 -1.31 -8.70
CA ALA A 86 -9.60 -0.67 -10.01
C ALA A 86 -10.59 -1.30 -11.00
N ILE A 87 -10.69 -2.63 -11.05
CA ILE A 87 -11.64 -3.37 -11.88
C ILE A 87 -13.08 -3.05 -11.46
N LEU A 88 -13.37 -3.02 -10.15
CA LEU A 88 -14.70 -2.70 -9.62
C LEU A 88 -15.12 -1.27 -9.98
N ILE A 89 -14.24 -0.30 -9.76
CA ILE A 89 -14.49 1.11 -10.06
C ILE A 89 -14.69 1.30 -11.57
N PHE A 90 -13.80 0.73 -12.39
CA PHE A 90 -13.90 0.78 -13.84
C PHE A 90 -15.23 0.18 -14.33
N SER A 91 -15.58 -1.01 -13.85
CA SER A 91 -16.82 -1.69 -14.25
C SER A 91 -18.05 -0.88 -13.83
N THR A 92 -18.08 -0.40 -12.58
CA THR A 92 -19.20 0.39 -12.05
C THR A 92 -19.38 1.70 -12.83
N ASN A 93 -18.30 2.45 -13.05
CA ASN A 93 -18.33 3.69 -13.82
C ASN A 93 -18.76 3.47 -15.27
N THR A 94 -18.32 2.36 -15.87
CA THR A 94 -18.68 2.00 -17.24
C THR A 94 -20.17 1.70 -17.34
N ILE A 95 -20.72 0.88 -16.42
CA ILE A 95 -22.15 0.55 -16.38
C ILE A 95 -23.01 1.80 -16.17
N LEU A 96 -22.66 2.64 -15.19
CA LEU A 96 -23.38 3.89 -14.94
C LEU A 96 -23.35 4.82 -16.15
N SER A 97 -22.22 4.86 -16.87
CA SER A 97 -22.09 5.66 -18.08
C SER A 97 -22.90 5.08 -19.24
N GLN A 98 -22.96 3.75 -19.40
CA GLN A 98 -23.81 3.09 -20.39
C GLN A 98 -25.30 3.37 -20.12
N GLU A 99 -25.74 3.25 -18.87
CA GLU A 99 -27.11 3.60 -18.48
C GLU A 99 -27.42 5.08 -18.78
N LYS A 100 -26.49 6.00 -18.53
CA LYS A 100 -26.66 7.41 -18.93
C LYS A 100 -26.78 7.58 -20.44
N ILE A 101 -26.03 6.82 -21.25
CA ILE A 101 -26.13 6.85 -22.71
C ILE A 101 -27.53 6.41 -23.15
N TYR A 102 -28.03 5.28 -22.65
CA TYR A 102 -29.35 4.75 -23.02
C TYR A 102 -30.51 5.62 -22.55
N ASN A 103 -30.36 6.31 -21.41
CA ASN A 103 -31.41 7.18 -20.87
C ASN A 103 -31.40 8.61 -21.45
N ASN A 104 -30.40 8.96 -22.25
CA ASN A 104 -30.32 10.27 -22.89
C ASN A 104 -31.19 10.33 -24.15
N VAL A 105 -32.05 11.34 -24.27
CA VAL A 105 -32.90 11.55 -25.46
C VAL A 105 -32.02 11.91 -26.66
N ILE A 106 -32.20 11.22 -27.80
CA ILE A 106 -31.42 11.47 -29.04
C ILE A 106 -32.21 12.33 -30.00
N TYR A 107 -33.50 12.03 -30.20
CA TYR A 107 -34.39 12.78 -31.08
C TYR A 107 -35.46 13.48 -30.23
N PRO A 108 -35.30 14.78 -29.91
CA PRO A 108 -36.21 15.52 -29.04
C PRO A 108 -37.66 15.57 -29.56
N GLU A 109 -37.84 15.46 -30.87
CA GLU A 109 -39.13 15.47 -31.55
C GLU A 109 -39.99 14.22 -31.27
N TYR A 110 -39.41 13.15 -30.70
CA TYR A 110 -40.12 11.94 -30.32
C TYR A 110 -40.21 11.77 -28.81
N ALA A 111 -41.32 11.23 -28.33
CA ALA A 111 -41.51 10.91 -26.91
C ALA A 111 -40.42 9.96 -26.38
N LYS A 112 -40.14 10.02 -25.07
CA LYS A 112 -39.17 9.11 -24.39
C LYS A 112 -39.52 7.62 -24.55
N THR A 113 -40.79 7.30 -24.73
CA THR A 113 -41.30 5.94 -24.92
C THR A 113 -41.20 5.44 -26.36
N SER A 114 -40.90 6.32 -27.33
CA SER A 114 -40.76 5.96 -28.75
C SER A 114 -39.63 4.95 -28.97
N ILE A 115 -39.74 4.18 -30.06
CA ILE A 115 -38.72 3.20 -30.46
C ILE A 115 -37.31 3.81 -30.66
N TYR A 116 -37.22 5.12 -30.88
CA TYR A 116 -35.96 5.83 -31.07
C TYR A 116 -35.29 6.27 -29.76
N ASN A 117 -36.07 6.59 -28.73
CA ASN A 117 -35.56 7.12 -27.46
C ASN A 117 -35.67 6.14 -26.28
N ASN A 118 -36.50 5.09 -26.40
CA ASN A 118 -36.77 4.16 -25.32
C ASN A 118 -35.49 3.40 -24.90
N PRO A 119 -35.05 3.50 -23.63
CA PRO A 119 -33.82 2.87 -23.16
C PRO A 119 -33.81 1.35 -23.31
N ILE A 120 -34.96 0.69 -23.14
CA ILE A 120 -35.09 -0.78 -23.24
C ILE A 120 -34.84 -1.20 -24.69
N VAL A 121 -35.55 -0.58 -25.63
CA VAL A 121 -35.45 -0.86 -27.07
C VAL A 121 -34.02 -0.61 -27.57
N ARG A 122 -33.40 0.51 -27.14
CA ARG A 122 -32.02 0.84 -27.50
C ARG A 122 -31.03 -0.20 -26.99
N LYS A 123 -31.19 -0.67 -25.75
CA LYS A 123 -30.33 -1.69 -25.15
C LYS A 123 -30.46 -3.04 -25.86
N GLU A 124 -31.67 -3.42 -26.24
CA GLU A 124 -31.94 -4.63 -27.03
C GLU A 124 -31.32 -4.55 -28.43
N ASN A 125 -31.48 -3.43 -29.13
CA ASN A 125 -30.89 -3.21 -30.45
C ASN A 125 -29.36 -3.26 -30.41
N ILE A 126 -28.73 -2.66 -29.40
CA ILE A 126 -27.28 -2.73 -29.21
C ILE A 126 -26.83 -4.17 -28.94
N LYS A 127 -27.54 -4.90 -28.08
CA LYS A 127 -27.25 -6.32 -27.79
C LYS A 127 -27.41 -7.19 -29.04
N LEU A 128 -28.44 -6.95 -29.84
CA LEU A 128 -28.69 -7.64 -31.09
C LEU A 128 -27.54 -7.38 -32.08
N VAL A 129 -27.21 -6.11 -32.32
CA VAL A 129 -26.17 -5.74 -33.29
C VAL A 129 -24.80 -6.27 -32.87
N THR A 130 -24.43 -6.16 -31.59
CA THR A 130 -23.14 -6.67 -31.08
C THR A 130 -23.05 -8.19 -31.08
N LYS A 131 -24.18 -8.92 -31.09
CA LYS A 131 -24.20 -10.37 -31.27
C LYS A 131 -23.73 -10.78 -32.68
N TYR A 132 -24.09 -9.99 -33.70
CA TYR A 132 -23.83 -10.32 -35.11
C TYR A 132 -22.64 -9.55 -35.71
N ILE A 133 -22.27 -8.40 -35.14
CA ILE A 133 -21.11 -7.61 -35.58
C ILE A 133 -20.13 -7.46 -34.42
N LYS A 134 -18.98 -8.13 -34.53
CA LYS A 134 -17.91 -8.05 -33.52
C LYS A 134 -17.02 -6.81 -33.68
N ASN A 135 -16.71 -6.43 -34.92
CA ASN A 135 -15.89 -5.27 -35.25
C ASN A 135 -16.60 -4.38 -36.28
N ILE A 136 -16.73 -3.09 -35.97
CA ILE A 136 -17.18 -2.06 -36.89
C ILE A 136 -15.93 -1.27 -37.31
N ASP A 137 -15.34 -1.67 -38.44
CA ASP A 137 -14.09 -1.10 -38.94
C ASP A 137 -14.32 -0.05 -40.04
N ASP A 138 -15.52 0.00 -40.66
CA ASP A 138 -15.87 0.94 -41.72
C ASP A 138 -17.31 1.50 -41.56
N LYS A 139 -17.47 2.83 -41.53
CA LYS A 139 -18.73 3.51 -41.16
C LYS A 139 -19.87 3.26 -42.16
N ASN A 140 -19.57 3.31 -43.46
CA ASN A 140 -20.60 3.17 -44.51
C ASN A 140 -21.02 1.70 -44.68
N SER A 141 -20.07 0.76 -44.56
CA SER A 141 -20.36 -0.68 -44.54
C SER A 141 -21.13 -1.09 -43.28
N ALA A 142 -20.88 -0.42 -42.16
CA ALA A 142 -21.52 -0.76 -40.88
C ALA A 142 -22.98 -0.33 -40.82
N ASP A 143 -23.35 0.83 -41.33
CA ASP A 143 -24.75 1.28 -41.31
C ASP A 143 -25.67 0.33 -42.08
N ALA A 144 -25.32 -0.02 -43.31
CA ALA A 144 -26.09 -0.99 -44.10
C ALA A 144 -26.20 -2.36 -43.42
N LYS A 145 -25.11 -2.85 -42.81
CA LYS A 145 -25.11 -4.13 -42.06
C LYS A 145 -26.00 -4.07 -40.82
N ILE A 146 -25.95 -2.97 -40.08
CA ILE A 146 -26.78 -2.75 -38.90
C ILE A 146 -28.25 -2.72 -39.30
N GLN A 147 -28.62 -1.97 -40.35
CA GLN A 147 -30.00 -1.94 -40.86
C GLN A 147 -30.51 -3.33 -41.24
N VAL A 148 -29.71 -4.13 -41.97
CA VAL A 148 -30.08 -5.50 -42.33
C VAL A 148 -30.33 -6.37 -41.10
N ILE A 149 -29.50 -6.27 -40.06
CA ILE A 149 -29.68 -7.02 -38.81
C ILE A 149 -30.93 -6.56 -38.06
N LEU A 150 -31.13 -5.24 -37.95
CA LEU A 150 -32.31 -4.67 -37.29
C LEU A 150 -33.61 -5.10 -37.98
N ILE A 151 -33.63 -5.15 -39.31
CA ILE A 151 -34.80 -5.60 -40.09
C ILE A 151 -34.99 -7.11 -39.95
N LYS A 152 -33.97 -7.91 -40.30
CA LYS A 152 -34.11 -9.38 -40.40
C LYS A 152 -34.20 -10.09 -39.05
N GLN A 153 -33.52 -9.56 -38.04
CA GLN A 153 -33.39 -10.21 -36.73
C GLN A 153 -34.11 -9.44 -35.62
N GLY A 154 -34.26 -8.11 -35.76
CA GLY A 154 -34.93 -7.25 -34.77
C GLY A 154 -36.40 -6.99 -35.07
N GLY A 155 -36.91 -7.39 -36.24
CA GLY A 155 -38.31 -7.13 -36.64
C GLY A 155 -38.62 -5.65 -36.84
N ILE A 156 -37.61 -4.81 -37.03
CA ILE A 156 -37.78 -3.37 -37.25
C ILE A 156 -38.27 -3.12 -38.68
N SER A 157 -39.24 -2.22 -38.84
CA SER A 157 -39.76 -1.86 -40.16
C SER A 157 -38.63 -1.28 -41.04
N PRO A 158 -38.63 -1.54 -42.36
CA PRO A 158 -37.65 -0.92 -43.27
C PRO A 158 -37.65 0.61 -43.25
N GLN A 159 -38.77 1.23 -42.86
CA GLN A 159 -38.93 2.68 -42.77
C GLN A 159 -38.25 3.27 -41.52
N ASP A 160 -38.25 2.53 -40.41
CA ASP A 160 -37.64 2.95 -39.15
C ASP A 160 -36.16 2.57 -39.02
N ALA A 161 -35.74 1.54 -39.77
CA ALA A 161 -34.40 0.98 -39.70
C ALA A 161 -33.27 2.02 -39.89
N PRO A 162 -33.34 2.99 -40.82
CA PRO A 162 -32.28 4.00 -40.97
C PRO A 162 -32.11 4.88 -39.72
N LYS A 163 -33.22 5.36 -39.14
CA LYS A 163 -33.17 6.23 -37.94
C LYS A 163 -32.68 5.48 -36.71
N ILE A 164 -33.11 4.22 -36.56
CA ILE A 164 -32.68 3.37 -35.44
C ILE A 164 -31.22 2.94 -35.62
N SER A 165 -30.78 2.66 -36.84
CA SER A 165 -29.36 2.39 -37.13
C SER A 165 -28.47 3.57 -36.74
N ALA A 166 -28.87 4.80 -37.07
CA ALA A 166 -28.14 6.00 -36.65
C ALA A 166 -28.04 6.13 -35.12
N VAL A 167 -29.13 5.83 -34.38
CA VAL A 167 -29.11 5.77 -32.90
C VAL A 167 -28.13 4.71 -32.41
N VAL A 168 -28.17 3.50 -32.96
CA VAL A 168 -27.29 2.40 -32.59
C VAL A 168 -25.82 2.76 -32.82
N ILE A 169 -25.49 3.37 -33.97
CA ILE A 169 -24.12 3.80 -34.29
C ILE A 169 -23.63 4.85 -33.29
N ASN A 170 -24.46 5.84 -32.96
CA ASN A 170 -24.14 6.87 -31.98
C ASN A 170 -23.87 6.27 -30.58
N ASP A 171 -24.74 5.37 -30.14
CA ASP A 171 -24.60 4.68 -28.86
C ASP A 171 -23.35 3.80 -28.82
N LEU A 172 -23.09 3.01 -29.87
CA LEU A 172 -21.89 2.19 -29.99
C LEU A 172 -20.61 3.03 -29.95
N ALA A 173 -20.58 4.18 -30.63
CA ALA A 173 -19.43 5.08 -30.60
C ALA A 173 -19.16 5.60 -29.18
N LYS A 174 -20.20 6.03 -28.47
CA LYS A 174 -20.10 6.48 -27.07
C LYS A 174 -19.68 5.37 -26.12
N ILE A 175 -20.25 4.16 -26.28
CA ILE A 175 -19.89 2.98 -25.48
C ILE A 175 -18.44 2.59 -25.73
N LYS A 176 -17.97 2.54 -26.98
CA LYS A 176 -16.58 2.22 -27.34
C LYS A 176 -15.60 3.18 -26.68
N HIS A 177 -15.94 4.47 -26.60
CA HIS A 177 -15.12 5.46 -25.92
C HIS A 177 -14.96 5.19 -24.40
N LEU A 178 -15.92 4.53 -23.75
CA LEU A 178 -15.81 4.14 -22.34
C LEU A 178 -14.65 3.16 -22.10
N TYR A 179 -14.34 2.33 -23.08
CA TYR A 179 -13.24 1.35 -23.08
C TYR A 179 -11.97 1.87 -23.78
N SER A 180 -11.85 3.19 -23.97
CA SER A 180 -10.67 3.78 -24.62
C SER A 180 -9.37 3.40 -23.91
N LEU A 181 -8.33 3.16 -24.71
CA LEU A 181 -6.99 2.80 -24.21
C LEU A 181 -6.49 3.80 -23.15
N LYS A 182 -6.74 5.10 -23.35
CA LYS A 182 -6.38 6.17 -22.40
C LYS A 182 -6.97 5.92 -21.01
N ARG A 183 -8.25 5.54 -20.92
CA ARG A 183 -8.90 5.24 -19.65
C ARG A 183 -8.31 3.99 -19.01
N LEU A 184 -8.13 2.91 -19.78
CA LEU A 184 -7.53 1.67 -19.27
C LEU A 184 -6.10 1.89 -18.74
N LEU A 185 -5.29 2.67 -19.46
CA LEU A 185 -3.94 3.04 -19.04
C LEU A 185 -3.94 3.81 -17.72
N LEU A 186 -4.91 4.70 -17.48
CA LEU A 186 -5.02 5.42 -16.21
C LEU A 186 -5.19 4.46 -15.03
N TYR A 187 -6.11 3.50 -15.12
CA TYR A 187 -6.30 2.49 -14.06
C TYR A 187 -5.07 1.60 -13.90
N LEU A 188 -4.40 1.23 -15.00
CA LEU A 188 -3.18 0.44 -14.96
C LEU A 188 -2.03 1.19 -14.24
N ILE A 189 -1.85 2.48 -14.52
CA ILE A 189 -0.86 3.33 -13.84
C ILE A 189 -1.13 3.37 -12.34
N ILE A 190 -2.38 3.53 -11.92
CA ILE A 190 -2.77 3.51 -10.50
C ILE A 190 -2.40 2.17 -9.86
N VAL A 191 -2.71 1.06 -10.51
CA VAL A 191 -2.39 -0.29 -10.02
C VAL A 191 -0.88 -0.49 -9.89
N ILE A 192 -0.09 -0.13 -10.91
CA ILE A 192 1.38 -0.28 -10.86
C ILE A 192 1.98 0.64 -9.78
N SER A 193 1.52 1.89 -9.69
CA SER A 193 1.99 2.85 -8.69
C SER A 193 1.71 2.39 -7.26
N SER A 194 0.68 1.55 -7.05
CA SER A 194 0.36 1.02 -5.73
C SER A 194 1.46 0.13 -5.13
N PHE A 195 2.39 -0.37 -5.94
CA PHE A 195 3.57 -1.11 -5.47
C PHE A 195 4.42 -0.32 -4.48
N PHE A 196 4.44 1.01 -4.60
CA PHE A 196 5.23 1.90 -3.75
C PHE A 196 4.53 2.30 -2.45
N ILE A 197 3.23 1.98 -2.29
CA ILE A 197 2.47 2.34 -1.07
C ILE A 197 3.13 1.75 0.18
N PRO A 198 3.52 0.46 0.23
CA PRO A 198 4.21 -0.09 1.39
C PRO A 198 5.55 0.59 1.69
N ASP A 199 6.28 1.07 0.67
CA ASP A 199 7.52 1.84 0.89
C ASP A 199 7.25 3.16 1.60
N ILE A 200 6.20 3.88 1.18
CA ILE A 200 5.79 5.16 1.79
C ILE A 200 5.36 4.94 3.24
N ILE A 201 4.55 3.90 3.50
CA ILE A 201 4.12 3.55 4.85
C ILE A 201 5.32 3.19 5.73
N LEU A 202 6.22 2.34 5.23
CA LEU A 202 7.40 1.92 5.95
C LEU A 202 8.34 3.10 6.26
N PHE A 203 8.53 3.99 5.29
CA PHE A 203 9.30 5.23 5.47
C PHE A 203 8.70 6.14 6.54
N THR A 204 7.38 6.30 6.53
CA THR A 204 6.65 7.10 7.53
C THR A 204 6.84 6.52 8.93
N ILE A 205 6.65 5.21 9.09
CA ILE A 205 6.86 4.51 10.37
C ILE A 205 8.32 4.68 10.83
N ALA A 206 9.29 4.48 9.93
CA ALA A 206 10.71 4.64 10.27
C ALA A 206 11.05 6.06 10.76
N ASN A 207 10.44 7.09 10.19
CA ASN A 207 10.64 8.46 10.65
C ASN A 207 9.98 8.72 12.00
N ILE A 208 8.75 8.27 12.21
CA ILE A 208 8.06 8.37 13.52
C ILE A 208 8.90 7.69 14.59
N ARG A 209 9.37 6.46 14.34
CA ARG A 209 10.24 5.70 15.26
C ARG A 209 11.54 6.44 15.56
N LYS A 210 12.17 7.05 14.57
CA LYS A 210 13.38 7.84 14.76
C LYS A 210 13.13 9.03 15.70
N GLU A 211 12.00 9.71 15.59
CA GLU A 211 11.63 10.81 16.49
C GLU A 211 11.34 10.32 17.90
N GLU A 212 10.62 9.20 18.04
CA GLU A 212 10.36 8.57 19.34
C GLU A 212 11.66 8.15 20.03
N ILE A 213 12.61 7.55 19.29
CA ILE A 213 13.94 7.18 19.81
C ILE A 213 14.70 8.41 20.30
N LYS A 214 14.66 9.54 19.58
CA LYS A 214 15.30 10.78 20.03
C LYS A 214 14.67 11.33 21.31
N LYS A 215 13.34 11.28 21.43
CA LYS A 215 12.63 11.70 22.65
C LYS A 215 13.01 10.81 23.83
N GLU A 216 13.09 9.50 23.61
CA GLU A 216 13.54 8.55 24.62
C GLU A 216 15.01 8.76 25.00
N GLU A 217 15.91 8.98 24.03
CA GLU A 217 17.31 9.31 24.27
C GLU A 217 17.43 10.51 25.22
N LEU A 218 16.71 11.60 24.94
CA LEU A 218 16.72 12.80 25.79
C LEU A 218 16.15 12.52 27.18
N TYR A 219 15.05 11.76 27.27
CA TYR A 219 14.47 11.36 28.54
C TYR A 219 15.46 10.55 29.39
N LEU A 220 16.16 9.59 28.79
CA LEU A 220 17.15 8.76 29.48
C LEU A 220 18.38 9.56 29.90
N ILE A 221 18.84 10.53 29.09
CA ILE A 221 19.91 11.46 29.48
C ILE A 221 19.49 12.29 30.69
N ASN A 222 18.27 12.82 30.70
CA ASN A 222 17.74 13.58 31.83
C ASN A 222 17.62 12.72 33.09
N LEU A 223 17.16 11.47 32.94
CA LEU A 223 17.08 10.51 34.03
C LEU A 223 18.48 10.23 34.61
N LEU A 224 19.48 10.05 33.76
CA LEU A 224 20.87 9.88 34.16
C LEU A 224 21.41 11.11 34.90
N ALA A 225 21.04 12.33 34.49
CA ALA A 225 21.44 13.56 35.20
C ALA A 225 20.83 13.66 36.61
N VAL A 226 19.54 13.35 36.73
CA VAL A 226 18.81 13.43 38.02
C VAL A 226 19.28 12.34 38.97
N ILE A 227 19.34 11.09 38.51
CA ILE A 227 19.70 9.95 39.35
C ILE A 227 21.21 9.94 39.62
N GLY A 228 22.02 10.32 38.64
CA GLY A 228 23.47 10.44 38.78
C GLY A 228 23.88 11.45 39.85
N SER A 229 23.08 12.49 40.10
CA SER A 229 23.32 13.43 41.21
C SER A 229 23.26 12.81 42.60
N ASN A 230 22.72 11.59 42.74
CA ASN A 230 22.92 10.79 43.93
C ASN A 230 24.28 10.07 43.81
N LEU A 231 25.27 10.55 44.57
CA LEU A 231 26.65 10.03 44.53
C LEU A 231 26.72 8.54 44.92
N ASN A 232 25.79 8.05 45.73
CA ASN A 232 25.78 6.68 46.24
C ASN A 232 25.38 5.62 45.20
N ILE A 233 24.82 6.02 44.05
CA ILE A 233 24.39 5.08 43.02
C ILE A 233 25.57 4.70 42.13
N THR A 234 25.92 3.41 42.07
CA THR A 234 26.97 2.92 41.18
C THR A 234 26.56 3.05 39.71
N ALA A 235 27.52 3.09 38.80
CA ALA A 235 27.22 3.14 37.38
C ALA A 235 26.47 1.88 36.89
N GLN A 236 26.69 0.73 37.52
CA GLN A 236 25.86 -0.47 37.33
C GLN A 236 24.39 -0.24 37.74
N GLY A 237 24.16 0.45 38.86
CA GLY A 237 22.82 0.88 39.27
C GLY A 237 22.19 1.83 38.25
N LEU A 238 22.95 2.82 37.76
CA LEU A 238 22.49 3.74 36.72
C LEU A 238 22.11 3.00 35.43
N MET A 239 22.95 2.07 34.96
CA MET A 239 22.66 1.25 33.79
C MET A 239 21.36 0.46 33.94
N THR A 240 21.17 -0.19 35.10
CA THR A 240 19.96 -0.97 35.37
C THR A 240 18.70 -0.09 35.35
N ILE A 241 18.79 1.10 35.93
CA ILE A 241 17.67 2.05 35.95
C ILE A 241 17.36 2.55 34.53
N LEU A 242 18.38 2.88 33.72
CA LEU A 242 18.19 3.29 32.34
C LEU A 242 17.55 2.19 31.49
N THR A 243 18.04 0.95 31.61
CA THR A 243 17.47 -0.21 30.90
C THR A 243 16.00 -0.44 31.26
N ASN A 244 15.65 -0.30 32.55
CA ASN A 244 14.29 -0.50 33.03
C ASN A 244 13.32 0.61 32.58
N ASN A 245 13.82 1.82 32.37
CA ASN A 245 13.02 2.97 31.93
C ASN A 245 13.04 3.18 30.40
N ALA A 246 13.78 2.35 29.67
CA ALA A 246 13.83 2.38 28.22
C ALA A 246 12.71 1.54 27.59
N LYS A 247 12.26 1.96 26.42
CA LYS A 247 11.24 1.29 25.60
C LYS A 247 11.83 0.85 24.26
N TYR A 248 12.21 1.79 23.39
CA TYR A 248 12.78 1.53 22.08
C TYR A 248 14.28 1.25 22.15
N LEU A 249 15.00 1.87 23.10
CA LEU A 249 16.43 1.68 23.29
C LEU A 249 16.76 0.49 24.19
N LYS A 250 15.77 -0.08 24.88
CA LYS A 250 15.93 -1.17 25.84
C LYS A 250 16.74 -2.36 25.30
N PRO A 251 16.47 -2.93 24.11
CA PRO A 251 17.22 -4.10 23.64
C PRO A 251 18.71 -3.83 23.42
N LEU A 252 19.05 -2.59 23.08
CA LEU A 252 20.45 -2.18 22.90
C LEU A 252 21.13 -1.90 24.25
N LEU A 253 20.41 -1.32 25.21
CA LEU A 253 20.89 -1.13 26.58
C LEU A 253 21.08 -2.47 27.31
N GLU A 254 20.19 -3.44 27.14
CA GLU A 254 20.35 -4.81 27.67
C GLU A 254 21.60 -5.48 27.09
N LYS A 255 21.82 -5.37 25.77
CA LYS A 255 23.03 -5.90 25.13
C LYS A 255 24.29 -5.22 25.65
N PHE A 256 24.27 -3.90 25.83
CA PHE A 256 25.39 -3.17 26.40
C PHE A 256 25.66 -3.62 27.83
N GLN A 257 24.62 -3.72 28.67
CA GLN A 257 24.72 -4.17 30.06
C GLN A 257 25.29 -5.59 30.18
N MET A 258 24.84 -6.52 29.33
CA MET A 258 25.41 -7.88 29.28
C MET A 258 26.88 -7.87 28.89
N ALA A 259 27.25 -7.11 27.85
CA ALA A 259 28.64 -6.99 27.42
C ALA A 259 29.51 -6.34 28.50
N TYR A 260 28.99 -5.31 29.17
CA TYR A 260 29.66 -4.60 30.26
C TYR A 260 30.00 -5.56 31.41
N TYR A 261 29.10 -6.49 31.75
CA TYR A 261 29.35 -7.51 32.78
C TYR A 261 30.39 -8.55 32.38
N MET A 262 30.62 -8.77 31.09
CA MET A 262 31.67 -9.68 30.61
C MET A 262 33.03 -8.99 30.56
N ASN A 263 33.10 -7.83 29.92
CA ASN A 263 34.31 -7.04 29.80
C ASN A 263 33.96 -5.56 29.60
N ARG A 264 34.21 -4.75 30.63
CA ARG A 264 33.88 -3.32 30.68
C ARG A 264 34.44 -2.54 29.49
N ASP A 265 35.75 -2.65 29.26
CA ASP A 265 36.45 -1.78 28.31
C ASP A 265 36.11 -2.19 26.87
N GLU A 266 35.98 -3.50 26.61
CA GLU A 266 35.50 -4.00 25.32
C GLU A 266 34.05 -3.60 25.05
N ALA A 267 33.17 -3.59 26.05
CA ALA A 267 31.79 -3.17 25.88
C ALA A 267 31.68 -1.70 25.46
N TYR A 268 32.44 -0.81 26.11
CA TYR A 268 32.50 0.61 25.73
C TYR A 268 33.05 0.78 24.31
N ASN A 269 34.13 0.09 23.96
CA ASN A 269 34.73 0.18 22.63
C ASN A 269 33.77 -0.33 21.54
N LEU A 270 33.08 -1.45 21.78
CA LEU A 270 32.16 -2.07 20.83
C LEU A 270 30.93 -1.20 20.52
N PHE A 271 30.44 -0.44 21.51
CA PHE A 271 29.28 0.42 21.31
C PHE A 271 29.65 1.83 20.85
N MET A 272 30.74 2.43 21.32
CA MET A 272 31.14 3.78 20.90
C MET A 272 31.63 3.85 19.44
N LEU A 273 32.21 2.77 18.91
CA LEU A 273 32.73 2.73 17.53
C LEU A 273 31.65 2.50 16.46
N ASP A 274 30.45 2.09 16.87
CA ASP A 274 29.38 1.73 15.94
C ASP A 274 28.56 2.96 15.51
N LYS A 275 28.80 3.43 14.28
CA LYS A 275 28.11 4.59 13.69
C LYS A 275 26.61 4.36 13.52
N ASP A 276 26.13 3.12 13.50
CA ASP A 276 24.70 2.83 13.39
C ASP A 276 23.98 2.93 14.76
N LYS A 277 24.72 3.10 15.87
CA LYS A 277 24.20 3.23 17.25
C LYS A 277 24.23 4.66 17.82
N GLN A 278 24.27 5.68 16.96
CA GLN A 278 24.40 7.10 17.37
C GLN A 278 23.49 7.55 18.54
N ALA A 279 22.25 7.06 18.59
CA ALA A 279 21.30 7.43 19.65
C ALA A 279 21.71 6.92 21.05
N ILE A 280 22.39 5.76 21.12
CA ILE A 280 22.85 5.18 22.38
C ILE A 280 24.28 5.61 22.74
N ASN A 281 25.08 5.99 21.74
CA ASN A 281 26.46 6.41 21.98
C ASN A 281 26.54 7.55 22.98
N LYS A 282 25.62 8.54 22.92
CA LYS A 282 25.61 9.62 23.92
C LYS A 282 25.37 9.11 25.33
N ILE A 283 24.36 8.25 25.53
CA ILE A 283 24.05 7.66 26.85
C ILE A 283 25.26 6.88 27.38
N ILE A 284 25.89 6.06 26.53
CA ILE A 284 27.07 5.26 26.88
C ILE A 284 28.28 6.14 27.17
N THR A 285 28.51 7.20 26.40
CA THR A 285 29.60 8.15 26.66
C THR A 285 29.42 8.87 28.00
N LEU A 286 28.18 9.27 28.34
CA LEU A 286 27.90 9.89 29.63
C LEU A 286 28.08 8.91 30.80
N LEU A 287 27.67 7.66 30.64
CA LEU A 287 27.95 6.61 31.63
C LEU A 287 29.45 6.42 31.85
N ARG A 288 30.23 6.35 30.77
CA ARG A 288 31.70 6.26 30.85
C ARG A 288 32.31 7.47 31.56
N GLN A 289 31.83 8.68 31.27
CA GLN A 289 32.31 9.89 31.95
C GLN A 289 31.99 9.86 33.46
N ILE A 290 30.81 9.38 33.85
CA ILE A 290 30.43 9.21 35.25
C ILE A 290 31.33 8.20 35.97
N GLU A 291 31.81 7.16 35.27
CA GLU A 291 32.74 6.17 35.82
C GLU A 291 34.20 6.64 35.84
N ASP A 292 34.68 7.25 34.75
CA ASP A 292 36.09 7.60 34.52
C ASP A 292 36.49 8.95 35.16
N SER A 293 35.54 9.82 35.50
CA SER A 293 35.80 11.16 36.05
C SER A 293 35.09 11.42 37.39
N ASN A 294 35.43 12.50 38.10
CA ASN A 294 34.67 12.89 39.30
C ASN A 294 33.20 13.09 38.90
N LYS A 295 32.33 12.29 39.49
CA LYS A 295 30.89 12.23 39.20
C LYS A 295 30.23 13.60 39.19
N GLU A 296 30.64 14.52 40.06
CA GLU A 296 30.15 15.90 40.08
C GLU A 296 30.54 16.71 38.83
N LEU A 297 31.77 16.55 38.34
CA LEU A 297 32.26 17.20 37.11
C LEU A 297 31.53 16.66 35.88
N ALA A 298 31.32 15.34 35.80
CA ALA A 298 30.56 14.71 34.73
C ALA A 298 29.11 15.22 34.68
N LEU A 299 28.45 15.32 35.84
CA LEU A 299 27.08 15.83 35.94
C LEU A 299 26.95 17.31 35.59
N ASN A 300 27.93 18.13 35.98
CA ASN A 300 27.97 19.55 35.59
C ASN A 300 28.15 19.71 34.07
N ASN A 301 28.87 18.81 33.41
CA ASN A 301 28.99 18.80 31.96
C ASN A 301 27.68 18.38 31.28
N ILE A 302 26.96 17.40 31.84
CA ILE A 302 25.64 16.98 31.33
C ILE A 302 24.61 18.11 31.41
N LYS A 303 24.56 18.83 32.53
CA LYS A 303 23.66 19.99 32.72
C LYS A 303 23.95 21.15 31.75
N LYS A 304 25.19 21.28 31.24
CA LYS A 304 25.56 22.26 30.22
C LYS A 304 25.17 21.86 28.80
N ILE A 305 24.85 20.58 28.57
CA ILE A 305 24.46 20.02 27.27
C ILE A 305 22.93 20.05 27.08
N GLN A 306 22.18 20.17 28.18
CA GLN A 306 20.72 20.41 28.19
C GLN A 306 20.38 21.81 27.68
#